data_AF-A0A674CTV3-F1
#
_entry.id   AF-A0A674CTV3-F1
#
_cell.length_a   1.000
_cell.length_b   1.000
_cell.length_c   1.000
_cell.angle_alpha   90.00
_cell.angle_beta   90.00
_cell.angle_gamma   90.00
#
_symmetry.space_group_name_H-M   'P 1'
#
loop_
_entity.id
_entity.type
_entity.pdbx_description
1 polymer ?
#
loop_
_entity_poly.entity_id
_entity_poly.type
_entity_poly.pdbx_seq_one_letter_code
_entity_poly.pdbx_strand_id
1 'polypeptide(L)'
;ISCCGSSRYLAGDRPKWDNKTQYMLTCVGFCVGLGNVWRFPYLCQSHGGGAFMIPFLILLVLEGIPLLHLEFAIGQRLRSGSVGVWTAINPYLTGVGIASLLVSFLVGMYYNTIIAWVMWYFFNSFQNPLPWSQCPVNANLTDLVSECARSSPVDYFWYRDTLNTSASIGDSGGLQWWMVLCLLCAWLLLYVCCLRGIETTGKAVYITSTLPYVVLTIFLIRGLTLKGSLDGIKFLFTPDLMNPSTWLDAGAQVFYSFSLAFGGLISFSSYNSVHNNCEQDAVIISIINGFTSVYAATVIYSIIGFRATERFDDCLEGNILALLNAFNLPEGNITEGNYAESLQNLNGTFPEIIRSLDLKTCDLQTFLSQGTGLAFIVFTEAITKMPISPLWSILFFIMLFCLGLSTMFGSIEGTVVPLQDLNIFPKQWPKEAITGIVCLVSFIIALIFAQSSGNYWLALFDSFAGSIPLLVIAFCEMIAVVYIYGIDRFNKDIEFMIGHKPNLFWQVTWRFVSPLIVLVIFVFYFVTKVSSNVTYIAWNPSSEDFPTLEVLEYPAWIYVIIFILAGIPGLVVPGTALFKLIRRCCCDKNVYGAEVDTVSAKVQMFTTKMS
;
A
#
# COMPACT_ATOMS: atom_id res chain seq x y z
N ILE A 1 38.30 -24.03 2.37
CA ILE A 1 36.87 -24.19 2.75
C ILE A 1 36.08 -24.29 1.46
N SER A 2 35.65 -25.50 1.14
CA SER A 2 35.01 -25.89 -0.13
C SER A 2 33.61 -25.28 -0.24
N CYS A 3 33.41 -24.39 -1.21
CA CYS A 3 32.10 -23.89 -1.62
C CYS A 3 31.91 -24.12 -3.13
N CYS A 4 31.93 -25.38 -3.55
CA CYS A 4 31.39 -25.78 -4.84
C CYS A 4 30.36 -26.90 -4.60
N GLY A 5 29.31 -26.56 -3.85
CA GLY A 5 28.12 -27.39 -3.73
C GLY A 5 27.20 -27.06 -4.89
N SER A 6 27.21 -27.91 -5.92
CA SER A 6 26.16 -27.93 -6.95
C SER A 6 24.81 -28.08 -6.25
N SER A 7 23.98 -27.05 -6.36
CA SER A 7 22.65 -26.97 -5.76
C SER A 7 21.69 -27.91 -6.51
N ARG A 8 21.74 -29.21 -6.21
CA ARG A 8 20.68 -30.15 -6.56
C ARG A 8 19.54 -29.99 -5.55
N TYR A 9 18.65 -29.03 -5.79
CA TYR A 9 17.33 -29.05 -5.17
C TYR A 9 16.53 -30.18 -5.84
N LEU A 10 16.41 -31.32 -5.16
CA LEU A 10 15.45 -32.36 -5.49
C LEU A 10 14.05 -31.76 -5.34
N ALA A 11 13.23 -31.85 -6.39
CA ALA A 11 11.86 -31.36 -6.46
C ALA A 11 10.85 -32.07 -5.52
N GLY A 12 11.34 -32.76 -4.48
CA GLY A 12 10.55 -33.58 -3.54
C GLY A 12 10.11 -32.88 -2.25
N ASP A 13 10.79 -31.81 -1.82
CA ASP A 13 10.64 -31.27 -0.44
C ASP A 13 10.02 -29.86 -0.34
N ARG A 14 9.59 -29.23 -1.44
CA ARG A 14 8.88 -27.93 -1.36
C ARG A 14 7.40 -28.13 -1.01
N PRO A 15 6.84 -27.28 -0.12
CA PRO A 15 5.43 -27.35 0.23
C PRO A 15 4.56 -27.05 -0.99
N LYS A 16 3.33 -27.58 -0.99
CA LYS A 16 2.36 -27.43 -2.08
C LYS A 16 1.07 -26.83 -1.53
N TRP A 17 0.33 -26.15 -2.40
CA TRP A 17 -1.02 -25.71 -2.09
C TRP A 17 -1.98 -26.90 -1.98
N ASP A 18 -2.90 -26.88 -1.02
CA ASP A 18 -3.89 -27.95 -0.88
C ASP A 18 -4.89 -27.93 -2.06
N ASN A 19 -5.23 -26.73 -2.54
CA ASN A 19 -6.10 -26.54 -3.69
C ASN A 19 -5.81 -25.22 -4.42
N LYS A 20 -6.39 -25.10 -5.63
CA LYS A 20 -6.22 -23.92 -6.49
C LYS A 20 -6.81 -22.65 -5.87
N THR A 21 -7.93 -22.76 -5.17
CA THR A 21 -8.62 -21.62 -4.55
C THR A 21 -7.77 -20.98 -3.47
N GLN A 22 -7.05 -21.76 -2.67
CA GLN A 22 -6.11 -21.29 -1.65
C GLN A 22 -4.99 -20.44 -2.26
N TYR A 23 -4.42 -20.88 -3.38
CA TYR A 23 -3.44 -20.10 -4.13
C TYR A 23 -4.03 -18.79 -4.67
N MET A 24 -5.20 -18.86 -5.32
CA MET A 24 -5.85 -17.68 -5.90
C MET A 24 -6.22 -16.65 -4.84
N LEU A 25 -6.84 -17.08 -3.73
CA LEU A 25 -7.18 -16.20 -2.61
C LEU A 25 -5.93 -15.60 -1.96
N THR A 26 -4.83 -16.34 -1.87
CA THR A 26 -3.56 -15.79 -1.35
C THR A 26 -2.99 -14.72 -2.26
N CYS A 27 -3.00 -14.91 -3.57
CA CYS A 27 -2.52 -13.89 -4.50
C CYS A 27 -3.46 -12.66 -4.50
N VAL A 28 -4.78 -12.87 -4.50
CA VAL A 28 -5.75 -11.77 -4.39
C VAL A 28 -5.58 -11.02 -3.08
N GLY A 29 -5.43 -11.70 -1.95
CA GLY A 29 -5.23 -11.06 -0.64
C GLY A 29 -3.89 -10.34 -0.51
N PHE A 30 -2.89 -10.70 -1.32
CA PHE A 30 -1.61 -9.99 -1.36
C PHE A 30 -1.62 -8.76 -2.30
N CYS A 31 -2.40 -8.79 -3.38
CA CYS A 31 -2.59 -7.64 -4.26
C CYS A 31 -3.59 -6.63 -3.67
N VAL A 32 -4.74 -7.14 -3.20
CA VAL A 32 -5.82 -6.33 -2.62
C VAL A 32 -5.50 -6.09 -1.15
N GLY A 33 -5.04 -4.89 -0.85
CA GLY A 33 -4.67 -4.49 0.51
C GLY A 33 -5.30 -3.18 0.94
N LEU A 34 -4.76 -2.61 2.02
CA LEU A 34 -5.14 -1.28 2.50
C LEU A 34 -5.08 -0.25 1.35
N GLY A 35 -4.05 -0.35 0.49
CA GLY A 35 -3.83 0.49 -0.70
C GLY A 35 -5.08 0.77 -1.53
N ASN A 36 -5.88 -0.25 -1.82
CA ASN A 36 -7.10 -0.14 -2.63
C ASN A 36 -8.23 0.61 -1.91
N VAL A 37 -8.29 0.51 -0.58
CA VAL A 37 -9.37 1.08 0.25
C VAL A 37 -9.08 2.52 0.65
N TRP A 38 -7.81 2.91 0.80
CA TRP A 38 -7.45 4.23 1.34
C TRP A 38 -6.68 5.15 0.39
N ARG A 39 -5.68 4.63 -0.31
CA ARG A 39 -4.67 5.37 -1.08
C ARG A 39 -5.18 5.59 -2.47
N PHE A 40 -5.83 4.59 -3.07
CA PHE A 40 -6.47 4.74 -4.36
C PHE A 40 -7.58 5.82 -4.34
N PRO A 41 -8.55 5.83 -3.39
CA PRO A 41 -9.53 6.91 -3.32
C PRO A 41 -8.92 8.29 -3.07
N TYR A 42 -7.89 8.36 -2.23
CA TYR A 42 -7.11 9.58 -1.97
C TYR A 42 -6.45 10.13 -3.25
N LEU A 43 -5.75 9.27 -4.00
CA LEU A 43 -5.09 9.66 -5.25
C LEU A 43 -6.11 10.04 -6.33
N CYS A 44 -7.27 9.37 -6.38
CA CYS A 44 -8.36 9.83 -7.23
C CYS A 44 -8.75 11.26 -6.88
N GLN A 45 -8.91 11.61 -5.60
CA GLN A 45 -9.29 12.97 -5.19
C GLN A 45 -8.22 14.00 -5.56
N SER A 46 -6.96 13.74 -5.23
CA SER A 46 -5.87 14.70 -5.43
C SER A 46 -5.51 14.94 -6.90
N HIS A 47 -5.90 14.02 -7.80
CA HIS A 47 -5.56 14.08 -9.22
C HIS A 47 -6.78 14.23 -10.14
N GLY A 48 -7.83 14.93 -9.69
CA GLY A 48 -8.96 15.32 -10.54
C GLY A 48 -10.05 14.26 -10.67
N GLY A 49 -10.29 13.50 -9.61
CA GLY A 49 -11.37 12.51 -9.50
C GLY A 49 -11.25 11.42 -10.55
N GLY A 50 -12.23 11.39 -11.45
CA GLY A 50 -12.33 10.38 -12.50
C GLY A 50 -11.18 10.43 -13.51
N ALA A 51 -10.49 11.57 -13.59
CA ALA A 51 -9.34 11.74 -14.48
C ALA A 51 -8.16 10.82 -14.12
N PHE A 52 -7.97 10.51 -12.83
CA PHE A 52 -6.93 9.57 -12.37
C PHE A 52 -7.20 8.12 -12.80
N MET A 53 -8.47 7.74 -12.92
CA MET A 53 -8.85 6.37 -13.27
C MET A 53 -8.38 5.98 -14.69
N ILE A 54 -8.29 6.94 -15.60
CA ILE A 54 -7.89 6.70 -16.99
C ILE A 54 -6.41 6.25 -17.07
N PRO A 55 -5.40 7.02 -16.58
CA PRO A 55 -4.02 6.56 -16.48
C PRO A 55 -3.88 5.25 -15.71
N PHE A 56 -4.59 5.11 -14.58
CA PHE A 56 -4.50 3.91 -13.77
C PHE A 56 -4.92 2.64 -14.54
N LEU A 57 -6.06 2.66 -15.24
CA LEU A 57 -6.52 1.51 -16.02
C LEU A 57 -5.61 1.21 -17.22
N ILE A 58 -5.07 2.25 -17.87
CA ILE A 58 -4.12 2.07 -18.98
C ILE A 58 -2.83 1.42 -18.49
N LEU A 59 -2.24 1.94 -17.40
CA LEU A 59 -1.02 1.39 -16.82
C LEU A 59 -1.24 0.00 -16.22
N LEU A 60 -2.41 -0.26 -15.61
CA LEU A 60 -2.77 -1.59 -15.15
C LEU A 60 -2.70 -2.63 -16.28
N VAL A 61 -3.19 -2.31 -17.48
CA VAL A 61 -3.19 -3.24 -18.62
C VAL A 61 -1.83 -3.32 -19.31
N LEU A 62 -1.13 -2.19 -19.46
CA LEU A 62 0.12 -2.12 -20.23
C LEU A 62 1.38 -2.47 -19.41
N GLU A 63 1.29 -2.40 -18.08
CA GLU A 63 2.40 -2.60 -17.16
C GLU A 63 2.05 -3.66 -16.10
N GLY A 64 0.97 -3.46 -15.33
CA GLY A 64 0.60 -4.38 -14.26
C GLY A 64 0.42 -5.84 -14.72
N ILE A 65 -0.46 -6.06 -15.71
CA ILE A 65 -0.77 -7.41 -16.23
C ILE A 65 0.47 -8.11 -16.82
N PRO A 66 1.27 -7.48 -17.71
CA PRO A 66 2.50 -8.10 -18.24
C PRO A 66 3.51 -8.47 -17.16
N LEU A 67 3.77 -7.61 -16.18
CA LEU A 67 4.73 -7.89 -15.11
C LEU A 67 4.24 -9.02 -14.20
N LEU A 68 2.95 -9.00 -13.82
CA LEU A 68 2.37 -10.06 -12.98
C LEU A 68 2.48 -11.44 -13.66
N HIS A 69 2.14 -11.51 -14.94
CA HIS A 69 2.26 -12.75 -15.71
C HIS A 69 3.71 -13.24 -15.79
N LEU A 70 4.66 -12.32 -15.98
CA LEU A 70 6.09 -12.63 -16.00
C LEU A 70 6.57 -13.20 -14.66
N GLU A 71 6.22 -12.59 -13.53
CA GLU A 71 6.56 -13.09 -12.19
C GLU A 71 5.97 -14.47 -11.91
N PHE A 72 4.69 -14.69 -12.27
CA PHE A 72 4.06 -15.99 -12.09
C PHE A 72 4.71 -17.07 -12.93
N ALA A 73 4.96 -16.81 -14.22
CA ALA A 73 5.55 -17.79 -15.11
C ALA A 73 7.00 -18.13 -14.71
N ILE A 74 7.82 -17.14 -14.33
CA ILE A 74 9.21 -17.42 -13.96
C ILE A 74 9.32 -18.16 -12.62
N GLY A 75 8.48 -17.81 -11.64
CA GLY A 75 8.41 -18.51 -10.35
C GLY A 75 7.98 -19.97 -10.52
N GLN A 76 6.95 -20.22 -11.32
CA GLN A 76 6.46 -21.57 -11.61
C GLN A 76 7.49 -22.41 -12.36
N ARG A 77 8.19 -21.82 -13.34
CA ARG A 77 9.15 -22.54 -14.19
C ARG A 77 10.43 -22.95 -13.45
N LEU A 78 10.98 -22.04 -12.65
CA LEU A 78 12.26 -22.24 -11.95
C LEU A 78 12.09 -22.84 -10.54
N ARG A 79 10.87 -22.88 -10.00
CA ARG A 79 10.51 -23.57 -8.74
C ARG A 79 11.38 -23.12 -7.55
N SER A 80 11.73 -21.83 -7.53
CA SER A 80 12.59 -21.23 -6.53
C SER A 80 12.01 -19.92 -6.01
N GLY A 81 12.54 -19.41 -4.88
CA GLY A 81 12.18 -18.08 -4.38
C GLY A 81 12.83 -16.98 -5.21
N SER A 82 12.52 -15.71 -4.92
CA SER A 82 13.01 -14.56 -5.71
C SER A 82 14.54 -14.58 -5.91
N VAL A 83 15.34 -14.69 -4.84
CA VAL A 83 16.82 -14.75 -4.96
C VAL A 83 17.30 -15.96 -5.78
N GLY A 84 16.67 -17.12 -5.58
CA GLY A 84 17.03 -18.34 -6.31
C GLY A 84 16.72 -18.25 -7.81
N VAL A 85 15.58 -17.65 -8.19
CA VAL A 85 15.17 -17.38 -9.57
C VAL A 85 16.23 -16.54 -10.29
N TRP A 86 16.55 -15.37 -9.75
CA TRP A 86 17.47 -14.44 -10.41
C TRP A 86 18.90 -14.99 -10.48
N THR A 87 19.34 -15.72 -9.45
CA THR A 87 20.66 -16.37 -9.44
C THR A 87 20.76 -17.50 -10.46
N ALA A 88 19.67 -18.23 -10.72
CA ALA A 88 19.63 -19.31 -11.70
C ALA A 88 19.65 -18.81 -13.14
N ILE A 89 19.06 -17.65 -13.42
CA ILE A 89 19.12 -17.00 -14.74
C ILE A 89 20.55 -16.55 -15.03
N ASN A 90 21.12 -15.75 -14.13
CA ASN A 90 22.49 -15.31 -14.23
C ASN A 90 23.02 -14.94 -12.82
N PRO A 91 24.18 -15.45 -12.38
CA PRO A 91 24.75 -15.08 -11.09
C PRO A 91 24.88 -13.58 -10.86
N TYR A 92 25.11 -12.73 -11.87
CA TYR A 92 25.20 -11.28 -11.69
C TYR A 92 23.87 -10.62 -11.29
N LEU A 93 22.74 -11.28 -11.51
CA LEU A 93 21.39 -10.76 -11.22
C LEU A 93 20.90 -11.09 -9.80
N THR A 94 21.70 -11.78 -8.98
CA THR A 94 21.32 -12.09 -7.58
C THR A 94 20.88 -10.85 -6.79
N GLY A 95 21.41 -9.67 -7.13
CA GLY A 95 21.00 -8.40 -6.51
C GLY A 95 19.53 -8.04 -6.65
N VAL A 96 18.86 -8.48 -7.72
CA VAL A 96 17.43 -8.21 -7.92
C VAL A 96 16.62 -8.84 -6.78
N GLY A 97 16.88 -10.11 -6.47
CA GLY A 97 16.19 -10.79 -5.36
C GLY A 97 16.58 -10.25 -3.98
N ILE A 98 17.82 -9.79 -3.78
CA ILE A 98 18.23 -9.16 -2.51
C ILE A 98 17.55 -7.79 -2.35
N ALA A 99 17.40 -7.03 -3.44
CA ALA A 99 16.66 -5.77 -3.41
C ALA A 99 15.18 -6.00 -3.07
N SER A 100 14.52 -7.00 -3.68
CA SER A 100 13.14 -7.40 -3.33
C SER A 100 12.99 -7.81 -1.87
N LEU A 101 13.97 -8.53 -1.31
CA LEU A 101 14.04 -8.88 0.12
C LEU A 101 14.07 -7.62 1.00
N LEU A 102 14.95 -6.65 0.68
CA LEU A 102 15.07 -5.42 1.47
C LEU A 102 13.79 -4.59 1.40
N VAL A 103 13.17 -4.46 0.22
CA VAL A 103 11.92 -3.71 0.06
C VAL A 103 10.77 -4.39 0.81
N SER A 104 10.62 -5.72 0.69
CA SER A 104 9.60 -6.46 1.42
C SER A 104 9.74 -6.32 2.94
N PHE A 105 10.98 -6.31 3.43
CA PHE A 105 11.29 -6.06 4.84
C PHE A 105 10.91 -4.63 5.27
N LEU A 106 11.37 -3.61 4.53
CA LEU A 106 11.09 -2.20 4.83
C LEU A 106 9.58 -1.90 4.81
N VAL A 107 8.88 -2.39 3.79
CA VAL A 107 7.43 -2.18 3.64
C VAL A 107 6.66 -2.93 4.71
N GLY A 108 7.02 -4.19 4.97
CA GLY A 108 6.39 -4.99 6.01
C GLY A 108 6.47 -4.36 7.41
N MET A 109 7.55 -3.66 7.73
CA MET A 109 7.70 -3.00 9.03
C MET A 109 6.65 -1.92 9.27
N TYR A 110 6.51 -0.94 8.36
CA TYR A 110 5.56 0.16 8.57
C TYR A 110 4.10 -0.26 8.31
N TYR A 111 3.87 -1.21 7.39
CA TYR A 111 2.53 -1.78 7.19
C TYR A 111 1.99 -2.44 8.45
N ASN A 112 2.82 -3.17 9.20
CA ASN A 112 2.37 -3.79 10.44
C ASN A 112 2.08 -2.76 11.55
N THR A 113 2.70 -1.59 11.52
CA THR A 113 2.33 -0.47 12.39
C THR A 113 0.94 0.07 12.07
N ILE A 114 0.57 0.17 10.78
CA ILE A 114 -0.80 0.56 10.40
C ILE A 114 -1.82 -0.46 10.92
N ILE A 115 -1.49 -1.75 10.86
CA ILE A 115 -2.33 -2.81 11.46
C ILE A 115 -2.46 -2.61 12.98
N ALA A 116 -1.39 -2.21 13.67
CA ALA A 116 -1.45 -1.89 15.09
C ALA A 116 -2.39 -0.71 15.39
N TRP A 117 -2.39 0.33 14.55
CA TRP A 117 -3.36 1.44 14.65
C TRP A 117 -4.80 0.97 14.43
N VAL A 118 -5.03 0.12 13.43
CA VAL A 118 -6.35 -0.51 13.19
C VAL A 118 -6.80 -1.33 14.41
N MET A 119 -5.90 -2.10 15.02
CA MET A 119 -6.21 -2.88 16.22
C MET A 119 -6.55 -1.98 17.42
N TRP A 120 -5.83 -0.87 17.61
CA TRP A 120 -6.14 0.11 18.65
C TRP A 120 -7.59 0.63 18.53
N TYR A 121 -8.00 1.03 17.33
CA TYR A 121 -9.38 1.46 17.08
C TYR A 121 -10.40 0.32 17.23
N PHE A 122 -10.06 -0.89 16.79
CA PHE A 122 -10.90 -2.06 16.97
C PHE A 122 -11.18 -2.34 18.45
N PHE A 123 -10.16 -2.33 19.31
CA PHE A 123 -10.34 -2.53 20.76
C PHE A 123 -11.16 -1.42 21.41
N ASN A 124 -11.03 -0.18 20.94
CA ASN A 124 -11.81 0.96 21.42
C ASN A 124 -13.25 1.04 20.83
N SER A 125 -13.64 0.13 19.94
CA SER A 125 -14.96 0.14 19.30
C SER A 125 -16.07 -0.53 20.12
N PHE A 126 -15.73 -1.28 21.20
CA PHE A 126 -16.69 -2.08 21.99
C PHE A 126 -17.40 -1.29 23.10
N GLN A 127 -17.64 0.00 22.89
CA GLN A 127 -18.28 0.87 23.87
C GLN A 127 -19.26 1.86 23.21
N ASN A 128 -20.27 2.29 23.97
CA ASN A 128 -21.25 3.30 23.56
C ASN A 128 -21.38 4.32 24.71
N PRO A 129 -20.99 5.59 24.53
CA PRO A 129 -20.55 6.24 23.28
C PRO A 129 -19.14 5.81 22.82
N LEU A 130 -18.85 5.99 21.52
CA LEU A 130 -17.50 5.78 20.96
C LEU A 130 -16.53 6.85 21.52
N PRO A 131 -15.25 6.51 21.76
CA PRO A 131 -14.33 7.44 22.42
C PRO A 131 -14.01 8.69 21.58
N TRP A 132 -14.07 8.62 20.25
CA TRP A 132 -13.89 9.77 19.35
C TRP A 132 -15.19 10.51 19.03
N SER A 133 -16.27 10.28 19.77
CA SER A 133 -17.56 10.96 19.51
C SER A 133 -17.71 12.32 20.20
N GLN A 134 -16.99 12.55 21.30
CA GLN A 134 -17.14 13.74 22.14
C GLN A 134 -15.78 14.24 22.62
N CYS A 135 -15.66 15.56 22.78
CA CYS A 135 -14.47 16.16 23.35
C CYS A 135 -14.40 15.95 24.87
N PRO A 136 -13.22 15.64 25.42
CA PRO A 136 -13.05 15.59 26.86
C PRO A 136 -13.15 16.99 27.48
N VAL A 137 -13.57 17.04 28.75
CA VAL A 137 -13.56 18.24 29.59
C VAL A 137 -12.20 18.43 30.23
N ASN A 138 -11.83 19.70 30.46
CA ASN A 138 -10.60 20.07 31.14
C ASN A 138 -10.55 19.53 32.58
N ALA A 139 -9.35 19.54 33.18
CA ALA A 139 -9.14 19.09 34.57
C ALA A 139 -10.04 19.82 35.60
N ASN A 140 -10.44 21.06 35.30
CA ASN A 140 -11.31 21.87 36.15
C ASN A 140 -12.82 21.58 35.94
N LEU A 141 -13.18 20.72 34.98
CA LEU A 141 -14.55 20.36 34.61
C LEU A 141 -15.45 21.55 34.20
N THR A 142 -14.86 22.70 33.84
CA THR A 142 -15.60 23.91 33.45
C THR A 142 -15.81 23.99 31.94
N ASP A 143 -14.77 23.66 31.17
CA ASP A 143 -14.71 23.88 29.72
C ASP A 143 -14.16 22.64 29.00
N LEU A 144 -14.40 22.57 27.69
CA LEU A 144 -13.79 21.57 26.83
C LEU A 144 -12.29 21.83 26.66
N VAL A 145 -11.53 20.77 26.40
CA VAL A 145 -10.12 20.89 26.02
C VAL A 145 -10.00 21.79 24.78
N SER A 146 -9.21 22.85 24.89
CA SER A 146 -9.10 23.90 23.86
C SER A 146 -8.65 23.36 22.51
N GLU A 147 -7.72 22.41 22.50
CA GLU A 147 -7.24 21.70 21.29
C GLU A 147 -8.39 20.95 20.59
N CYS A 148 -9.24 20.27 21.37
CA CYS A 148 -10.39 19.53 20.84
C CYS A 148 -11.49 20.47 20.33
N ALA A 149 -11.78 21.55 21.08
CA ALA A 149 -12.81 22.52 20.73
C ALA A 149 -12.49 23.31 19.45
N ARG A 150 -11.21 23.59 19.19
CA ARG A 150 -10.75 24.29 17.98
C ARG A 150 -10.63 23.38 16.75
N SER A 151 -10.52 22.07 16.94
CA SER A 151 -10.40 21.08 15.86
C SER A 151 -11.65 20.21 15.76
N SER A 152 -11.54 18.92 16.04
CA SER A 152 -12.66 17.99 16.13
C SER A 152 -12.37 16.89 17.17
N PRO A 153 -13.40 16.26 17.75
CA PRO A 153 -13.20 15.14 18.68
C PRO A 153 -12.45 13.95 18.05
N VAL A 154 -12.60 13.78 16.73
CA VAL A 154 -11.93 12.70 16.00
C VAL A 154 -10.45 13.03 15.75
N ASP A 155 -10.14 14.27 15.39
CA ASP A 155 -8.75 14.72 15.23
C ASP A 155 -8.01 14.66 16.56
N TYR A 156 -8.65 15.08 17.65
CA TYR A 156 -8.09 14.99 19.00
C TYR A 156 -7.81 13.54 19.39
N PHE A 157 -8.76 12.62 19.18
CA PHE A 157 -8.55 11.21 19.48
C PHE A 157 -7.40 10.59 18.66
N TRP A 158 -7.22 11.00 17.40
CA TRP A 158 -6.12 10.52 16.57
C TRP A 158 -4.75 11.09 17.00
N TYR A 159 -4.62 12.41 17.03
CA TYR A 159 -3.32 13.07 17.25
C TYR A 159 -2.89 13.06 18.72
N ARG A 160 -3.82 13.17 19.68
CA ARG A 160 -3.51 13.27 21.11
C ARG A 160 -3.65 11.95 21.84
N ASP A 161 -4.80 11.27 21.73
CA ASP A 161 -5.06 10.06 22.52
C ASP A 161 -4.38 8.81 21.90
N THR A 162 -4.42 8.68 20.57
CA THR A 162 -3.88 7.51 19.88
C THR A 162 -2.37 7.63 19.68
N LEU A 163 -1.93 8.67 18.97
CA LEU A 163 -0.52 8.87 18.61
C LEU A 163 0.29 9.60 19.69
N ASN A 164 -0.36 10.48 20.45
CA ASN A 164 0.30 11.45 21.33
C ASN A 164 1.47 12.16 20.63
N THR A 165 1.14 12.84 19.54
CA THR A 165 2.12 13.34 18.58
C THR A 165 2.86 14.59 19.06
N SER A 166 4.12 14.70 18.65
CA SER A 166 4.96 15.89 18.86
C SER A 166 4.78 16.90 17.74
N ALA A 167 5.19 18.15 17.98
CA ALA A 167 5.08 19.23 16.99
C ALA A 167 6.09 19.08 15.83
N SER A 168 7.17 18.32 16.02
CA SER A 168 8.23 18.15 15.02
C SER A 168 8.78 16.73 15.00
N ILE A 169 9.39 16.32 13.88
CA ILE A 169 10.10 15.03 13.80
C ILE A 169 11.36 14.97 14.67
N GLY A 170 11.96 16.12 15.00
CA GLY A 170 13.15 16.19 15.87
C GLY A 170 12.84 15.82 17.31
N ASP A 171 11.61 16.05 17.75
CA ASP A 171 11.14 15.74 19.09
C ASP A 171 10.52 14.34 19.11
N SER A 172 11.36 13.32 19.25
CA SER A 172 10.89 11.93 19.21
C SER A 172 9.96 11.56 20.37
N GLY A 173 10.08 12.25 21.51
CA GLY A 173 9.41 11.86 22.74
C GLY A 173 9.85 10.46 23.20
N GLY A 174 9.04 9.85 24.06
CA GLY A 174 9.21 8.48 24.53
C GLY A 174 8.39 7.46 23.72
N LEU A 175 8.58 6.17 24.02
CA LEU A 175 7.74 5.10 23.49
C LEU A 175 6.36 5.12 24.17
N GLN A 176 5.30 5.21 23.37
CA GLN A 176 3.93 5.17 23.86
C GLN A 176 3.52 3.72 24.14
N TRP A 177 3.37 3.36 25.42
CA TRP A 177 3.26 1.95 25.84
C TRP A 177 2.02 1.25 25.28
N TRP A 178 0.88 1.92 25.16
CA TRP A 178 -0.34 1.36 24.56
C TRP A 178 -0.13 1.00 23.09
N MET A 179 0.63 1.83 22.37
CA MET A 179 0.97 1.59 20.96
C MET A 179 1.95 0.42 20.82
N VAL A 180 2.93 0.31 21.72
CA VAL A 180 3.86 -0.83 21.78
C VAL A 180 3.10 -2.14 22.02
N LEU A 181 2.09 -2.16 22.89
CA LEU A 181 1.26 -3.35 23.12
C LEU A 181 0.46 -3.74 21.87
N CYS A 182 -0.14 -2.77 21.18
CA CYS A 182 -0.86 -3.03 19.92
C CYS A 182 0.08 -3.57 18.83
N LEU A 183 1.28 -2.99 18.73
CA LEU A 183 2.31 -3.43 17.79
C LEU A 183 2.80 -4.85 18.09
N LEU A 184 3.04 -5.17 19.38
CA LEU A 184 3.39 -6.52 19.81
C LEU A 184 2.28 -7.51 19.45
N CYS A 185 1.02 -7.14 19.69
CA CYS A 185 -0.13 -7.98 19.35
C CYS A 185 -0.22 -8.24 17.84
N ALA A 186 -0.03 -7.21 17.01
CA ALA A 186 -0.03 -7.34 15.55
C ALA A 186 1.08 -8.29 15.07
N TRP A 187 2.31 -8.15 15.57
CA TRP A 187 3.42 -9.05 15.21
C TRP A 187 3.24 -10.48 15.69
N LEU A 188 2.71 -10.69 16.90
CA LEU A 188 2.41 -12.02 17.43
C LEU A 188 1.34 -12.73 16.59
N LEU A 189 0.27 -12.02 16.22
CA LEU A 189 -0.79 -12.57 15.40
C LEU A 189 -0.27 -12.91 13.99
N LEU A 190 0.52 -12.02 13.38
CA LEU A 190 1.17 -12.28 12.10
C LEU A 190 2.08 -13.52 12.16
N TYR A 191 2.87 -13.65 13.21
CA TYR A 191 3.74 -14.81 13.43
C TYR A 191 2.93 -16.11 13.54
N VAL A 192 1.84 -16.12 14.31
CA VAL A 192 0.98 -17.30 14.46
C VAL A 192 0.38 -17.73 13.10
N CYS A 193 -0.07 -16.77 12.29
CA CYS A 193 -0.62 -17.07 10.96
C CYS A 193 0.45 -17.59 9.98
N CYS A 194 1.68 -17.09 10.05
CA CYS A 194 2.77 -17.46 9.14
C CYS A 194 3.67 -18.59 9.64
N LEU A 195 3.37 -19.19 10.80
CA LEU A 195 4.28 -20.05 11.55
C LEU A 195 4.86 -21.21 10.71
N ARG A 196 4.03 -21.90 9.91
CA ARG A 196 4.46 -22.99 9.00
C ARG A 196 4.46 -22.58 7.52
N GLY A 197 4.54 -21.28 7.23
CA GLY A 197 4.46 -20.76 5.86
C GLY A 197 3.09 -21.01 5.23
N ILE A 198 3.06 -21.56 4.01
CA ILE A 198 1.84 -21.66 3.19
C ILE A 198 0.76 -22.57 3.77
N GLU A 199 1.13 -23.56 4.59
CA GLU A 199 0.18 -24.50 5.19
C GLU A 199 -0.75 -23.83 6.23
N THR A 200 -0.22 -22.89 7.01
CA THR A 200 -1.00 -22.11 7.99
C THR A 200 -1.60 -20.87 7.32
N THR A 201 -0.79 -20.18 6.50
CA THR A 201 -1.19 -18.96 5.81
C THR A 201 -2.40 -19.19 4.92
N GLY A 202 -2.40 -20.28 4.13
CA GLY A 202 -3.50 -20.55 3.22
C GLY A 202 -4.78 -21.01 3.92
N LYS A 203 -4.76 -21.36 5.22
CA LYS A 203 -5.99 -21.53 6.01
C LYS A 203 -6.50 -20.18 6.53
N ALA A 204 -5.60 -19.32 7.00
CA ALA A 204 -5.94 -17.97 7.44
C ALA A 204 -6.49 -17.10 6.29
N VAL A 205 -6.04 -17.34 5.06
CA VAL A 205 -6.43 -16.55 3.89
C VAL A 205 -7.91 -16.66 3.52
N TYR A 206 -8.54 -17.81 3.79
CA TYR A 206 -9.96 -17.99 3.53
C TYR A 206 -10.82 -16.99 4.29
N ILE A 207 -10.46 -16.64 5.52
CA ILE A 207 -11.19 -15.65 6.32
C ILE A 207 -10.72 -14.25 5.93
N THR A 208 -9.40 -14.02 5.97
CA THR A 208 -8.82 -12.68 5.78
C THR A 208 -9.04 -12.11 4.39
N SER A 209 -9.20 -12.94 3.36
CA SER A 209 -9.48 -12.45 2.00
C SER A 209 -10.96 -12.41 1.65
N THR A 210 -11.85 -13.13 2.34
CA THR A 210 -13.29 -13.12 2.02
C THR A 210 -14.08 -12.12 2.86
N LEU A 211 -13.75 -11.98 4.16
CA LEU A 211 -14.42 -11.07 5.07
C LEU A 211 -14.43 -9.62 4.54
N PRO A 212 -13.33 -9.09 3.97
CA PRO A 212 -13.34 -7.72 3.46
C PRO A 212 -14.36 -7.47 2.36
N TYR A 213 -14.56 -8.41 1.43
CA TYR A 213 -15.57 -8.27 0.37
C TYR A 213 -16.99 -8.27 0.91
N VAL A 214 -17.28 -9.13 1.90
CA VAL A 214 -18.58 -9.15 2.58
C VAL A 214 -18.83 -7.80 3.26
N VAL A 215 -17.86 -7.30 4.01
CA VAL A 215 -17.99 -6.04 4.73
C VAL A 215 -18.10 -4.84 3.78
N LEU A 216 -17.29 -4.77 2.72
CA LEU A 216 -17.42 -3.73 1.69
C LEU A 216 -18.81 -3.74 1.05
N THR A 217 -19.40 -4.91 0.82
CA THR A 217 -20.76 -5.03 0.28
C THR A 217 -21.81 -4.49 1.25
N ILE A 218 -21.66 -4.77 2.54
CA ILE A 218 -22.52 -4.22 3.59
C ILE A 218 -22.40 -2.68 3.63
N PHE A 219 -21.17 -2.16 3.59
CA PHE A 219 -20.94 -0.71 3.55
C PHE A 219 -21.43 -0.05 2.27
N LEU A 220 -21.41 -0.74 1.12
CA LEU A 220 -21.99 -0.21 -0.11
C LEU A 220 -23.50 -0.02 0.03
N ILE A 221 -24.20 -1.06 0.48
CA ILE A 221 -25.66 -1.00 0.66
C ILE A 221 -26.00 0.10 1.66
N ARG A 222 -25.27 0.16 2.79
CA ARG A 222 -25.50 1.21 3.78
C ARG A 222 -25.18 2.60 3.22
N GLY A 223 -24.02 2.78 2.58
CA GLY A 223 -23.55 4.04 2.03
C GLY A 223 -24.53 4.63 1.03
N LEU A 224 -25.08 3.82 0.12
CA LEU A 224 -26.07 4.25 -0.86
C LEU A 224 -27.43 4.64 -0.25
N THR A 225 -27.75 4.20 0.98
CA THR A 225 -28.97 4.62 1.69
C THR A 225 -28.82 5.94 2.45
N LEU A 226 -27.61 6.47 2.58
CA LEU A 226 -27.34 7.72 3.29
C LEU A 226 -27.62 8.94 2.40
N LYS A 227 -28.05 10.04 3.04
CA LYS A 227 -28.27 11.35 2.38
C LYS A 227 -26.97 11.83 1.73
N GLY A 228 -27.03 12.38 0.51
CA GLY A 228 -25.86 12.95 -0.16
C GLY A 228 -24.81 11.95 -0.68
N SER A 229 -25.05 10.64 -0.55
CA SER A 229 -24.12 9.60 -1.01
C SER A 229 -23.86 9.65 -2.53
N LEU A 230 -24.87 10.01 -3.33
CA LEU A 230 -24.74 10.15 -4.77
C LEU A 230 -23.83 11.30 -5.19
N ASP A 231 -23.73 12.37 -4.40
CA ASP A 231 -22.92 13.53 -4.76
C ASP A 231 -21.43 13.24 -4.62
N GLY A 232 -21.05 12.43 -3.62
CA GLY A 232 -19.69 11.88 -3.52
C GLY A 232 -19.35 10.95 -4.71
N ILE A 233 -20.28 10.09 -5.14
CA ILE A 233 -20.06 9.22 -6.31
C ILE A 233 -19.96 10.04 -7.60
N LYS A 234 -20.80 11.06 -7.78
CA LYS A 234 -20.69 11.97 -8.93
C LYS A 234 -19.34 12.68 -8.95
N PHE A 235 -18.87 13.14 -7.79
CA PHE A 235 -17.55 13.76 -7.66
C PHE A 235 -16.43 12.78 -8.07
N LEU A 236 -16.51 11.51 -7.67
CA LEU A 236 -15.53 10.48 -8.07
C LEU A 236 -15.45 10.30 -9.59
N PHE A 237 -16.58 10.33 -10.30
CA PHE A 237 -16.62 10.07 -11.75
C PHE A 237 -16.57 11.32 -12.63
N THR A 238 -16.51 12.52 -12.04
CA THR A 238 -16.35 13.76 -12.79
C THR A 238 -14.86 14.00 -13.06
N PRO A 239 -14.41 14.02 -14.32
CA PRO A 239 -13.01 14.25 -14.64
C PRO A 239 -12.66 15.74 -14.59
N ASP A 240 -11.55 16.07 -13.94
CA ASP A 240 -10.95 17.41 -13.95
C ASP A 240 -9.60 17.42 -14.72
N LEU A 241 -8.95 18.58 -14.80
CA LEU A 241 -7.68 18.81 -15.49
C LEU A 241 -6.57 17.84 -15.05
N MET A 242 -5.99 17.13 -16.01
CA MET A 242 -4.90 16.18 -15.77
C MET A 242 -3.54 16.87 -15.74
N ASN A 243 -2.80 16.69 -14.64
CA ASN A 243 -1.41 17.10 -14.53
C ASN A 243 -0.45 15.95 -14.92
N PRO A 244 0.77 16.22 -15.40
CA PRO A 244 1.76 15.17 -15.67
C PRO A 244 2.08 14.29 -14.46
N SER A 245 2.07 14.85 -13.24
CA SER A 245 2.25 14.10 -11.99
C SER A 245 1.21 12.99 -11.79
N THR A 246 0.00 13.15 -12.34
CA THR A 246 -1.07 12.14 -12.29
C THR A 246 -0.63 10.79 -12.87
N TRP A 247 0.17 10.78 -13.94
CA TRP A 247 0.65 9.54 -14.56
C TRP A 247 1.69 8.82 -13.69
N LEU A 248 2.52 9.59 -12.99
CA LEU A 248 3.54 9.08 -12.09
C LEU A 248 2.92 8.39 -10.88
N ASP A 249 1.97 9.05 -10.23
CA ASP A 249 1.30 8.51 -9.05
C ASP A 249 0.38 7.34 -9.44
N ALA A 250 -0.24 7.37 -10.63
CA ALA A 250 -0.99 6.23 -11.16
C ALA A 250 -0.10 5.01 -11.40
N GLY A 251 1.08 5.18 -12.00
CA GLY A 251 2.04 4.10 -12.24
C GLY A 251 2.57 3.51 -10.94
N ALA A 252 3.02 4.36 -10.01
CA ALA A 252 3.44 3.91 -8.68
C ALA A 252 2.32 3.14 -7.95
N GLN A 253 1.08 3.60 -8.08
CA GLN A 253 -0.08 2.92 -7.50
C GLN A 253 -0.32 1.54 -8.13
N VAL A 254 -0.05 1.33 -9.43
CA VAL A 254 -0.12 0.00 -10.06
C VAL A 254 0.90 -0.95 -9.43
N PHE A 255 2.15 -0.53 -9.24
CA PHE A 255 3.17 -1.35 -8.57
C PHE A 255 2.77 -1.75 -7.15
N TYR A 256 2.33 -0.77 -6.37
CA TYR A 256 1.88 -1.00 -5.00
C TYR A 256 0.62 -1.86 -4.93
N SER A 257 -0.32 -1.68 -5.86
CA SER A 257 -1.60 -2.41 -5.87
C SER A 257 -1.46 -3.86 -6.33
N PHE A 258 -0.45 -4.19 -7.12
CA PHE A 258 -0.19 -5.59 -7.50
C PHE A 258 0.87 -6.25 -6.62
N SER A 259 1.53 -5.50 -5.74
CA SER A 259 2.67 -5.98 -4.96
C SER A 259 3.77 -6.58 -5.86
N LEU A 260 4.02 -5.95 -7.01
CA LEU A 260 5.06 -6.34 -7.99
C LEU A 260 6.46 -5.96 -7.49
N ALA A 261 7.49 -6.70 -7.89
CA ALA A 261 8.88 -6.52 -7.47
C ALA A 261 9.17 -6.77 -5.98
N PHE A 262 8.17 -7.22 -5.19
CA PHE A 262 8.37 -7.67 -3.80
C PHE A 262 8.95 -9.09 -3.73
N GLY A 263 8.77 -9.92 -4.77
CA GLY A 263 9.24 -11.31 -4.81
C GLY A 263 8.37 -12.32 -4.03
N GLY A 264 7.32 -11.85 -3.35
CA GLY A 264 6.31 -12.70 -2.71
C GLY A 264 5.50 -13.52 -3.72
N LEU A 265 5.05 -12.90 -4.82
CA LEU A 265 4.29 -13.55 -5.89
C LEU A 265 5.10 -14.64 -6.62
N ILE A 266 6.38 -14.37 -6.89
CA ILE A 266 7.33 -15.37 -7.43
C ILE A 266 7.38 -16.59 -6.50
N SER A 267 7.50 -16.36 -5.18
CA SER A 267 7.56 -17.42 -4.18
C SER A 267 6.26 -18.22 -4.13
N PHE A 268 5.10 -17.57 -4.12
CA PHE A 268 3.79 -18.25 -4.13
C PHE A 268 3.56 -19.08 -5.40
N SER A 269 3.94 -18.55 -6.57
CA SER A 269 3.83 -19.29 -7.83
C SER A 269 4.77 -20.50 -7.89
N SER A 270 5.93 -20.42 -7.22
CA SER A 270 6.91 -21.52 -7.17
C SER A 270 6.37 -22.81 -6.54
N TYR A 271 5.28 -22.74 -5.75
CA TYR A 271 4.65 -23.88 -5.10
C TYR A 271 3.61 -24.59 -5.99
N ASN A 272 3.17 -23.98 -7.11
CA ASN A 272 2.20 -24.57 -8.03
C ASN A 272 2.76 -25.77 -8.81
N SER A 273 1.88 -26.58 -9.40
CA SER A 273 2.32 -27.61 -10.35
C SER A 273 2.90 -26.98 -11.62
N VAL A 274 3.76 -27.72 -12.34
CA VAL A 274 4.43 -27.22 -13.54
C VAL A 274 3.45 -26.91 -14.67
N HIS A 275 2.39 -27.71 -14.80
CA HIS A 275 1.33 -27.56 -15.82
C HIS A 275 0.13 -26.74 -15.34
N ASN A 276 0.34 -25.81 -14.41
CA ASN A 276 -0.69 -24.88 -13.98
C ASN A 276 -0.80 -23.70 -14.97
N ASN A 277 -2.02 -23.23 -15.25
CA ASN A 277 -2.25 -22.13 -16.19
C ASN A 277 -1.97 -20.76 -15.56
N CYS A 278 -0.71 -20.35 -15.56
CA CYS A 278 -0.28 -19.06 -14.99
C CYS A 278 -0.78 -17.83 -15.77
N GLU A 279 -1.05 -17.96 -17.08
CA GLU A 279 -1.59 -16.86 -17.90
C GLU A 279 -3.02 -16.51 -17.44
N GLN A 280 -3.87 -17.52 -17.28
CA GLN A 280 -5.23 -17.33 -16.80
C GLN A 280 -5.26 -16.76 -15.37
N ASP A 281 -4.38 -17.25 -14.49
CA ASP A 281 -4.27 -16.76 -13.11
C ASP A 281 -3.95 -15.26 -13.07
N ALA A 282 -2.94 -14.84 -13.84
CA ALA A 282 -2.52 -13.43 -13.91
C ALA A 282 -3.66 -12.51 -14.38
N VAL A 283 -4.39 -12.92 -15.43
CA VAL A 283 -5.51 -12.13 -15.96
C VAL A 283 -6.67 -12.06 -14.96
N ILE A 284 -7.06 -13.18 -14.34
CA ILE A 284 -8.16 -13.20 -13.35
C ILE A 284 -7.82 -12.32 -12.14
N ILE A 285 -6.62 -12.47 -11.57
CA ILE A 285 -6.19 -11.69 -10.40
C ILE A 285 -6.15 -10.20 -10.74
N SER A 286 -5.73 -9.84 -11.95
CA SER A 286 -5.69 -8.45 -12.38
C SER A 286 -7.06 -7.82 -12.58
N ILE A 287 -8.01 -8.57 -13.14
CA ILE A 287 -9.40 -8.11 -13.27
C ILE A 287 -10.02 -7.91 -11.88
N ILE A 288 -9.80 -8.86 -10.96
CA ILE A 288 -10.28 -8.74 -9.57
C ILE A 288 -9.67 -7.51 -8.92
N ASN A 289 -8.34 -7.32 -8.99
CA ASN A 289 -7.68 -6.17 -8.38
C ASN A 289 -8.20 -4.84 -8.94
N GLY A 290 -8.29 -4.70 -10.27
CA GLY A 290 -8.82 -3.50 -10.91
C GLY A 290 -10.28 -3.22 -10.53
N PHE A 291 -11.13 -4.25 -10.54
CA PHE A 291 -12.52 -4.12 -10.11
C PHE A 291 -12.63 -3.74 -8.63
N THR A 292 -11.85 -4.37 -7.76
CA THR A 292 -11.86 -4.10 -6.32
C THR A 292 -11.42 -2.67 -6.00
N SER A 293 -10.45 -2.11 -6.71
CA SER A 293 -10.05 -0.69 -6.54
C SER A 293 -11.20 0.27 -6.83
N VAL A 294 -11.92 0.07 -7.95
CA VAL A 294 -13.07 0.91 -8.32
C VAL A 294 -14.25 0.68 -7.35
N TYR A 295 -14.48 -0.57 -6.98
CA TYR A 295 -15.52 -0.96 -6.04
C TYR A 295 -15.29 -0.33 -4.66
N ALA A 296 -14.08 -0.45 -4.11
CA ALA A 296 -13.69 0.19 -2.86
C ALA A 296 -13.83 1.71 -2.95
N ALA A 297 -13.32 2.35 -4.01
CA ALA A 297 -13.50 3.79 -4.21
C ALA A 297 -14.97 4.21 -4.20
N THR A 298 -15.85 3.45 -4.86
CA THR A 298 -17.29 3.74 -4.86
C THR A 298 -17.89 3.70 -3.45
N VAL A 299 -17.54 2.69 -2.65
CA VAL A 299 -17.96 2.59 -1.23
C VAL A 299 -17.46 3.80 -0.45
N ILE A 300 -16.17 4.13 -0.59
CA ILE A 300 -15.53 5.21 0.17
C ILE A 300 -16.15 6.56 -0.17
N TYR A 301 -16.34 6.87 -1.45
CA TYR A 301 -16.93 8.13 -1.88
C TYR A 301 -18.41 8.25 -1.54
N SER A 302 -19.15 7.15 -1.42
CA SER A 302 -20.54 7.21 -0.92
C SER A 302 -20.62 7.72 0.53
N ILE A 303 -19.64 7.36 1.37
CA ILE A 303 -19.56 7.78 2.78
C ILE A 303 -18.99 9.19 2.89
N ILE A 304 -18.01 9.55 2.04
CA ILE A 304 -17.51 10.94 1.95
C ILE A 304 -18.62 11.89 1.52
N GLY A 305 -19.47 11.51 0.55
CA GLY A 305 -20.62 12.31 0.13
C GLY A 305 -21.61 12.57 1.26
N PHE A 306 -21.91 11.55 2.07
CA PHE A 306 -22.71 11.69 3.28
C PHE A 306 -22.08 12.67 4.28
N ARG A 307 -20.80 12.48 4.63
CA ARG A 307 -20.08 13.37 5.55
C ARG A 307 -20.05 14.83 5.05
N ALA A 308 -19.80 15.05 3.77
CA ALA A 308 -19.75 16.39 3.18
C ALA A 308 -21.13 17.07 3.24
N THR A 309 -22.20 16.30 3.02
CA THR A 309 -23.58 16.80 3.10
C THR A 309 -23.95 17.15 4.54
N GLU A 310 -23.61 16.32 5.51
CA GLU A 310 -23.82 16.62 6.93
C GLU A 310 -23.06 17.89 7.37
N ARG A 311 -21.81 18.05 6.94
CA ARG A 311 -21.03 19.28 7.21
C ARG A 311 -21.63 20.51 6.55
N PHE A 312 -22.18 20.36 5.34
CA PHE A 312 -22.86 21.42 4.63
C PHE A 312 -24.14 21.85 5.38
N ASP A 313 -24.95 20.88 5.81
CA ASP A 313 -26.17 21.11 6.58
C ASP A 313 -25.84 21.78 7.95
N ASP A 314 -24.88 21.24 8.71
CA ASP A 314 -24.41 21.81 10.00
C ASP A 314 -23.90 23.27 9.83
N CYS A 315 -23.19 23.56 8.73
CA CYS A 315 -22.71 24.91 8.42
C CYS A 315 -23.85 25.87 8.10
N LEU A 316 -24.81 25.42 7.29
CA LEU A 316 -25.95 26.22 6.85
C LEU A 316 -26.91 26.50 8.00
N GLU A 317 -27.21 25.50 8.84
CA GLU A 317 -28.01 25.67 10.05
C GLU A 317 -27.37 26.66 11.02
N GLY A 318 -26.05 26.62 11.20
CA GLY A 318 -25.32 27.59 12.02
C GLY A 318 -25.49 29.03 11.54
N ASN A 319 -25.40 29.25 10.22
CA ASN A 319 -25.64 30.56 9.61
C ASN A 319 -27.11 31.00 9.74
N ILE A 320 -28.06 30.08 9.56
CA ILE A 320 -29.49 30.35 9.73
C ILE A 320 -29.78 30.77 11.18
N LEU A 321 -29.26 30.04 12.16
CA LEU A 321 -29.44 30.34 13.58
C LEU A 321 -28.86 31.72 13.94
N ALA A 322 -27.67 32.05 13.40
CA ALA A 322 -27.06 33.36 13.60
C ALA A 322 -27.96 34.50 13.06
N LEU A 323 -28.55 34.32 11.88
CA LEU A 323 -29.50 35.28 11.30
C LEU A 323 -30.80 35.37 12.12
N LEU A 324 -31.39 34.24 12.51
CA LEU A 324 -32.61 34.22 13.31
C LEU A 324 -32.42 34.97 14.64
N ASN A 325 -31.28 34.76 15.31
CA ASN A 325 -30.94 35.42 16.57
C ASN A 325 -30.67 36.92 16.39
N ALA A 326 -29.96 37.32 15.33
CA ALA A 326 -29.67 38.73 15.10
C ALA A 326 -30.91 39.55 14.72
N PHE A 327 -31.84 38.96 13.99
CA PHE A 327 -33.06 39.63 13.55
C PHE A 327 -34.30 39.29 14.41
N ASN A 328 -34.15 38.49 15.47
CA ASN A 328 -35.23 38.00 16.34
C ASN A 328 -36.41 37.40 15.55
N LEU A 329 -36.10 36.61 14.53
CA LEU A 329 -37.09 35.96 13.68
C LEU A 329 -37.53 34.63 14.31
N PRO A 330 -38.80 34.21 14.14
CA PRO A 330 -39.25 32.91 14.65
C PRO A 330 -38.57 31.75 13.93
N GLU A 331 -38.37 30.64 14.65
CA GLU A 331 -37.85 29.38 14.10
C GLU A 331 -38.70 28.94 12.89
N GLY A 332 -38.04 28.53 11.80
CA GLY A 332 -38.69 28.12 10.56
C GLY A 332 -39.02 29.25 9.58
N ASN A 333 -38.76 30.52 9.91
CA ASN A 333 -38.92 31.63 8.95
C ASN A 333 -37.84 31.60 7.85
N ILE A 334 -36.59 31.34 8.23
CA ILE A 334 -35.49 31.05 7.32
C ILE A 334 -35.26 29.54 7.33
N THR A 335 -35.25 28.94 6.15
CA THR A 335 -35.07 27.51 5.86
C THR A 335 -33.97 27.36 4.81
N GLU A 336 -33.45 26.15 4.62
CA GLU A 336 -32.43 25.87 3.62
C GLU A 336 -32.82 26.37 2.21
N GLY A 337 -34.09 26.19 1.83
CA GLY A 337 -34.59 26.55 0.50
C GLY A 337 -34.74 28.05 0.25
N ASN A 338 -34.93 28.87 1.30
CA ASN A 338 -35.11 30.32 1.17
C ASN A 338 -33.92 31.13 1.72
N TYR A 339 -32.86 30.46 2.18
CA TYR A 339 -31.69 31.09 2.80
C TYR A 339 -31.01 32.11 1.88
N ALA A 340 -30.74 31.73 0.62
CA ALA A 340 -30.03 32.60 -0.31
C ALA A 340 -30.81 33.90 -0.62
N GLU A 341 -32.12 33.78 -0.84
CA GLU A 341 -33.01 34.93 -1.09
C GLU A 341 -33.15 35.80 0.17
N SER A 342 -33.34 35.18 1.34
CA SER A 342 -33.45 35.87 2.61
C SER A 342 -32.17 36.61 2.97
N LEU A 343 -31.00 36.00 2.74
CA LEU A 343 -29.71 36.63 2.96
C LEU A 343 -29.52 37.82 2.03
N GLN A 344 -29.90 37.71 0.76
CA GLN A 344 -29.82 38.82 -0.19
C GLN A 344 -30.73 39.99 0.22
N ASN A 345 -31.96 39.71 0.65
CA ASN A 345 -32.91 40.72 1.12
C ASN A 345 -32.42 41.42 2.41
N LEU A 346 -31.93 40.65 3.37
CA LEU A 346 -31.41 41.18 4.64
C LEU A 346 -30.12 41.98 4.44
N ASN A 347 -29.24 41.55 3.54
CA ASN A 347 -28.03 42.29 3.19
C ASN A 347 -28.36 43.61 2.48
N GLY A 348 -29.39 43.64 1.63
CA GLY A 348 -29.89 44.87 1.02
C GLY A 348 -30.53 45.85 2.01
N THR A 349 -31.15 45.34 3.08
CA THR A 349 -31.89 46.16 4.06
C THR A 349 -31.01 46.61 5.23
N PHE A 350 -30.13 45.72 5.73
CA PHE A 350 -29.30 45.92 6.92
C PHE A 350 -27.86 45.41 6.72
N PRO A 351 -27.05 46.04 5.83
CA PRO A 351 -25.72 45.55 5.50
C PRO A 351 -24.73 45.56 6.67
N GLU A 352 -24.87 46.51 7.60
CA GLU A 352 -23.97 46.64 8.77
C GLU A 352 -24.13 45.49 9.77
N ILE A 353 -25.36 45.02 9.99
CA ILE A 353 -25.63 43.89 10.89
C ILE A 353 -25.07 42.59 10.28
N ILE A 354 -25.28 42.38 8.98
CA ILE A 354 -24.76 41.19 8.27
C ILE A 354 -23.24 41.12 8.31
N ARG A 355 -22.54 42.25 8.15
CA ARG A 355 -21.07 42.31 8.27
C ARG A 355 -20.58 41.96 9.68
N SER A 356 -21.37 42.22 10.71
CA SER A 356 -21.00 41.90 12.11
C SER A 356 -21.19 40.42 12.47
N LEU A 357 -21.94 39.65 11.67
CA LEU A 357 -22.37 38.29 11.97
C LEU A 357 -21.35 37.20 11.63
N ASP A 358 -20.24 37.53 10.98
CA ASP A 358 -19.17 36.61 10.57
C ASP A 358 -19.69 35.27 10.00
N LEU A 359 -20.56 35.35 8.99
CA LEU A 359 -21.20 34.18 8.39
C LEU A 359 -20.18 33.32 7.64
N LYS A 360 -20.26 32.00 7.86
CA LYS A 360 -19.34 31.04 7.22
C LYS A 360 -19.73 30.79 5.77
N THR A 361 -18.75 30.64 4.89
CA THR A 361 -18.99 30.21 3.50
C THR A 361 -19.19 28.69 3.44
N CYS A 362 -20.44 28.24 3.27
CA CYS A 362 -20.79 26.82 3.17
C CYS A 362 -20.82 26.41 1.69
N ASP A 363 -19.80 25.68 1.23
CA ASP A 363 -19.74 25.13 -0.13
C ASP A 363 -19.51 23.62 -0.10
N LEU A 364 -20.42 22.88 -0.74
CA LEU A 364 -20.38 21.42 -0.77
C LEU A 364 -19.15 20.90 -1.51
N GLN A 365 -18.74 21.54 -2.61
CA GLN A 365 -17.60 21.11 -3.40
C GLN A 365 -16.30 21.22 -2.60
N THR A 366 -16.17 22.29 -1.81
CA THR A 366 -15.06 22.47 -0.88
C THR A 366 -15.03 21.35 0.17
N PHE A 367 -16.16 20.99 0.79
CA PHE A 367 -16.20 19.89 1.76
C PHE A 367 -15.95 18.51 1.15
N LEU A 368 -16.38 18.28 -0.09
CA LEU A 368 -16.05 17.08 -0.83
C LEU A 368 -14.54 16.98 -1.09
N SER A 369 -13.89 18.09 -1.47
CA SER A 369 -12.45 18.14 -1.76
C SER A 369 -11.54 17.94 -0.53
N GLN A 370 -12.06 18.23 0.67
CA GLN A 370 -11.39 17.96 1.95
C GLN A 370 -11.64 16.51 2.46
N GLY A 371 -12.17 15.65 1.59
CA GLY A 371 -12.82 14.39 1.93
C GLY A 371 -11.90 13.20 2.19
N THR A 372 -10.64 13.18 1.74
CA THR A 372 -9.78 11.99 1.84
C THR A 372 -8.70 12.08 2.92
N GLY A 373 -8.96 12.86 3.99
CA GLY A 373 -8.18 12.73 5.23
C GLY A 373 -8.05 11.27 5.68
N LEU A 374 -7.09 11.00 6.57
CA LEU A 374 -6.75 9.66 7.05
C LEU A 374 -8.01 8.81 7.33
N ALA A 375 -8.01 7.52 6.95
CA ALA A 375 -9.16 6.63 7.18
C ALA A 375 -9.63 6.65 8.65
N PHE A 376 -8.70 6.88 9.58
CA PHE A 376 -8.96 7.00 11.02
C PHE A 376 -9.66 8.29 11.46
N ILE A 377 -9.84 9.26 10.57
CA ILE A 377 -10.51 10.55 10.80
C ILE A 377 -11.82 10.62 10.02
N VAL A 378 -11.75 10.47 8.70
CA VAL A 378 -12.92 10.69 7.83
C VAL A 378 -14.00 9.64 8.06
N PHE A 379 -13.61 8.36 8.14
CA PHE A 379 -14.58 7.28 8.29
C PHE A 379 -15.15 7.21 9.69
N THR A 380 -14.32 7.41 10.70
CA THR A 380 -14.72 7.39 12.09
C THR A 380 -15.69 8.53 12.40
N GLU A 381 -15.47 9.72 11.84
CA GLU A 381 -16.41 10.85 11.91
C GLU A 381 -17.75 10.51 11.24
N ALA A 382 -17.75 9.93 10.05
CA ALA A 382 -18.99 9.52 9.39
C ALA A 382 -19.73 8.43 10.19
N ILE A 383 -19.00 7.49 10.80
CA ILE A 383 -19.57 6.40 11.60
C ILE A 383 -20.27 6.91 12.86
N THR A 384 -19.75 7.95 13.53
CA THR A 384 -20.42 8.50 14.73
C THR A 384 -21.78 9.12 14.43
N LYS A 385 -21.99 9.59 13.19
CA LYS A 385 -23.27 10.13 12.71
C LYS A 385 -24.26 9.05 12.29
N MET A 386 -23.82 7.80 12.11
CA MET A 386 -24.70 6.68 11.77
C MET A 386 -25.37 6.08 13.01
N PRO A 387 -26.63 5.59 12.92
CA PRO A 387 -27.27 4.86 14.01
C PRO A 387 -26.51 3.57 14.30
N ILE A 388 -26.43 3.20 15.59
CA ILE A 388 -25.69 2.01 16.06
C ILE A 388 -24.20 2.11 15.67
N SER A 389 -23.58 3.27 15.90
CA SER A 389 -22.19 3.59 15.52
C SER A 389 -21.16 2.52 15.92
N PRO A 390 -21.21 1.90 17.13
CA PRO A 390 -20.24 0.87 17.52
C PRO A 390 -20.20 -0.33 16.58
N LEU A 391 -21.36 -0.77 16.04
CA LEU A 391 -21.42 -1.91 15.13
C LEU A 391 -20.67 -1.62 13.82
N TRP A 392 -20.89 -0.45 13.23
CA TRP A 392 -20.21 -0.03 12.01
C TRP A 392 -18.71 0.14 12.23
N SER A 393 -18.30 0.66 13.38
CA SER A 393 -16.88 0.77 13.75
C SER A 393 -16.21 -0.60 13.80
N ILE A 394 -16.80 -1.58 14.50
CA ILE A 394 -16.26 -2.94 14.62
C ILE A 394 -16.11 -3.57 13.23
N LEU A 395 -17.13 -3.48 12.38
CA LEU A 395 -17.10 -4.02 11.01
C LEU A 395 -16.02 -3.35 10.15
N PHE A 396 -15.89 -2.02 10.25
CA PHE A 396 -14.88 -1.28 9.49
C PHE A 396 -13.45 -1.67 9.88
N PHE A 397 -13.14 -1.69 11.18
CA PHE A 397 -11.78 -1.99 11.62
C PHE A 397 -11.41 -3.47 11.49
N ILE A 398 -12.35 -4.42 11.62
CA ILE A 398 -12.05 -5.83 11.34
C ILE A 398 -11.79 -6.06 9.84
N MET A 399 -12.49 -5.34 8.95
CA MET A 399 -12.21 -5.37 7.51
C MET A 399 -10.80 -4.85 7.21
N LEU A 400 -10.43 -3.67 7.72
CA LEU A 400 -9.09 -3.11 7.52
C LEU A 400 -8.00 -4.04 8.09
N PHE A 401 -8.27 -4.65 9.24
CA PHE A 401 -7.37 -5.62 9.86
C PHE A 401 -7.12 -6.83 8.95
N CYS A 402 -8.19 -7.41 8.39
CA CYS A 402 -8.08 -8.53 7.47
C CYS A 402 -7.31 -8.20 6.18
N LEU A 403 -7.55 -7.02 5.59
CA LEU A 403 -6.83 -6.54 4.39
C LEU A 403 -5.34 -6.28 4.65
N GLY A 404 -5.01 -5.70 5.81
CA GLY A 404 -3.63 -5.51 6.22
C GLY A 404 -2.92 -6.85 6.42
N LEU A 405 -3.58 -7.77 7.14
CA LEU A 405 -3.01 -9.08 7.46
C LEU A 405 -2.76 -9.94 6.22
N SER A 406 -3.66 -9.93 5.24
CA SER A 406 -3.48 -10.66 3.97
C SER A 406 -2.29 -10.16 3.17
N THR A 407 -2.07 -8.84 3.14
CA THR A 407 -0.90 -8.23 2.49
C THR A 407 0.40 -8.65 3.20
N MET A 408 0.39 -8.62 4.54
CA MET A 408 1.56 -8.99 5.34
C MET A 408 2.01 -10.45 5.16
N PHE A 409 1.10 -11.36 4.82
CA PHE A 409 1.47 -12.75 4.50
C PHE A 409 2.44 -12.84 3.32
N GLY A 410 2.20 -12.06 2.25
CA GLY A 410 3.09 -12.02 1.10
C GLY A 410 4.42 -11.31 1.39
N SER A 411 4.39 -10.25 2.20
CA SER A 411 5.61 -9.52 2.62
C SER A 411 6.53 -10.40 3.47
N ILE A 412 5.98 -11.20 4.39
CA ILE A 412 6.74 -12.16 5.18
C ILE A 412 7.32 -13.26 4.30
N GLU A 413 6.54 -13.83 3.38
CA GLU A 413 7.06 -14.86 2.48
C GLU A 413 8.17 -14.30 1.55
N GLY A 414 8.01 -13.06 1.08
CA GLY A 414 9.01 -12.30 0.32
C GLY A 414 10.28 -11.98 1.11
N THR A 415 10.26 -12.11 2.44
CA THR A 415 11.43 -11.90 3.31
C THR A 415 12.05 -13.23 3.76
N VAL A 416 11.23 -14.17 4.24
CA VAL A 416 11.69 -15.44 4.81
C VAL A 416 12.27 -16.36 3.75
N VAL A 417 11.63 -16.48 2.57
CA VAL A 417 12.10 -17.40 1.51
C VAL A 417 13.47 -16.99 0.97
N PRO A 418 13.72 -15.71 0.60
CA PRO A 418 15.05 -15.31 0.16
C PRO A 418 16.15 -15.48 1.21
N LEU A 419 15.85 -15.27 2.50
CA LEU A 419 16.81 -15.51 3.58
C LEU A 419 17.20 -16.99 3.70
N GLN A 420 16.24 -17.89 3.46
CA GLN A 420 16.49 -19.34 3.40
C GLN A 420 17.32 -19.71 2.16
N ASP A 421 17.01 -19.14 0.99
CA ASP A 421 17.74 -19.39 -0.25
C ASP A 421 19.21 -18.90 -0.17
N LEU A 422 19.47 -17.81 0.57
CA LEU A 422 20.82 -17.28 0.82
C LEU A 422 21.65 -18.13 1.80
N ASN A 423 21.07 -19.17 2.44
CA ASN A 423 21.72 -20.02 3.43
C ASN A 423 22.37 -19.24 4.59
N ILE A 424 21.76 -18.12 5.02
CA ILE A 424 22.24 -17.31 6.16
C ILE A 424 22.10 -18.09 7.48
N PHE A 425 21.01 -18.85 7.61
CA PHE A 425 20.75 -19.69 8.77
C PHE A 425 21.19 -21.14 8.54
N PRO A 426 21.60 -21.87 9.59
CA PRO A 426 21.89 -23.29 9.49
C PRO A 426 20.67 -24.07 8.99
N LYS A 427 20.86 -25.00 8.04
CA LYS A 427 19.78 -25.81 7.44
C LYS A 427 18.99 -26.68 8.45
N GLN A 428 19.51 -26.85 9.66
CA GLN A 428 18.90 -27.63 10.73
C GLN A 428 17.78 -26.86 11.46
N TRP A 429 17.71 -25.54 11.27
CA TRP A 429 16.74 -24.71 11.97
C TRP A 429 15.36 -24.83 11.32
N PRO A 430 14.30 -25.02 12.12
CA PRO A 430 12.94 -25.14 11.60
C PRO A 430 12.46 -23.80 11.01
N LYS A 431 11.56 -23.84 10.01
CA LYS A 431 11.03 -22.62 9.34
C LYS A 431 10.37 -21.69 10.37
N GLU A 432 9.70 -22.26 11.37
CA GLU A 432 9.09 -21.56 12.50
C GLU A 432 10.07 -20.63 13.22
N ALA A 433 11.29 -21.11 13.48
CA ALA A 433 12.31 -20.33 14.19
C ALA A 433 12.81 -19.15 13.34
N ILE A 434 12.98 -19.37 12.03
CA ILE A 434 13.42 -18.31 11.11
C ILE A 434 12.35 -17.23 11.00
N THR A 435 11.09 -17.60 10.79
CA THR A 435 9.96 -16.65 10.78
C THR A 435 9.88 -15.87 12.09
N GLY A 436 10.02 -16.55 13.24
CA GLY A 436 9.99 -15.93 14.56
C GLY A 436 11.08 -14.88 14.75
N ILE A 437 12.31 -15.15 14.28
CA ILE A 437 13.42 -14.20 14.34
C ILE A 437 13.17 -13.00 13.42
N VAL A 438 12.70 -13.22 12.19
CA VAL A 438 12.36 -12.13 11.27
C VAL A 438 11.28 -11.23 11.87
N CYS A 439 10.22 -11.80 12.43
CA CYS A 439 9.17 -11.04 13.13
C CYS A 439 9.73 -10.28 14.35
N LEU A 440 10.60 -10.91 15.16
CA LEU A 440 11.19 -10.27 16.34
C LEU A 440 12.09 -9.08 15.98
N VAL A 441 12.96 -9.26 14.97
CA VAL A 441 13.84 -8.18 14.48
C VAL A 441 13.01 -7.04 13.90
N SER A 442 11.98 -7.38 13.11
CA SER A 442 11.07 -6.38 12.52
C SER A 442 10.29 -5.62 13.61
N PHE A 443 9.84 -6.30 14.66
CA PHE A 443 9.19 -5.67 15.82
C PHE A 443 10.10 -4.68 16.52
N ILE A 444 11.34 -5.05 16.82
CA ILE A 444 12.30 -4.18 17.52
C ILE A 444 12.56 -2.91 16.73
N ILE A 445 12.73 -3.01 15.40
CA ILE A 445 12.95 -1.85 14.54
C ILE A 445 11.68 -1.01 14.41
N ALA A 446 10.51 -1.65 14.31
CA ALA A 446 9.22 -0.97 14.21
C ALA A 446 8.84 -0.16 15.47
N LEU A 447 9.54 -0.32 16.60
CA LEU A 447 9.37 0.52 17.79
C LEU A 447 9.60 2.02 17.50
N ILE A 448 10.37 2.37 16.47
CA ILE A 448 10.53 3.76 16.03
C ILE A 448 9.18 4.42 15.69
N PHE A 449 8.23 3.64 15.18
CA PHE A 449 6.90 4.15 14.82
C PHE A 449 5.95 4.26 16.02
N ALA A 450 6.32 3.73 17.19
CA ALA A 450 5.56 3.84 18.44
C ALA A 450 5.99 5.05 19.30
N GLN A 451 6.90 5.88 18.78
CA GLN A 451 7.30 7.15 19.38
C GLN A 451 6.25 8.25 19.11
N SER A 452 6.34 9.37 19.84
CA SER A 452 5.47 10.55 19.58
C SER A 452 5.67 11.14 18.17
N SER A 453 6.88 11.09 17.63
CA SER A 453 7.15 11.47 16.24
C SER A 453 6.92 10.32 15.23
N GLY A 454 6.36 9.19 15.69
CA GLY A 454 6.29 7.94 14.93
C GLY A 454 5.48 8.03 13.63
N ASN A 455 4.44 8.86 13.60
CA ASN A 455 3.65 9.12 12.39
C ASN A 455 4.48 9.78 11.27
N TYR A 456 5.37 10.72 11.64
CA TYR A 456 6.24 11.39 10.67
C TYR A 456 7.29 10.43 10.08
N TRP A 457 7.80 9.51 10.90
CA TRP A 457 8.66 8.42 10.44
C TRP A 457 7.91 7.47 9.50
N LEU A 458 6.67 7.11 9.82
CA LEU A 458 5.87 6.24 8.97
C LEU A 458 5.60 6.88 7.60
N ALA A 459 5.23 8.15 7.57
CA ALA A 459 5.03 8.90 6.33
C ALA A 459 6.30 8.97 5.46
N LEU A 460 7.47 9.15 6.10
CA LEU A 460 8.75 9.13 5.41
C LEU A 460 9.03 7.75 4.78
N PHE A 461 8.81 6.67 5.54
CA PHE A 461 9.00 5.31 5.04
C PHE A 461 8.05 5.00 3.89
N ASP A 462 6.76 5.32 4.01
CA ASP A 462 5.77 5.05 2.96
C ASP A 462 6.08 5.80 1.66
N SER A 463 6.52 7.06 1.74
CA SER A 463 6.82 7.85 0.53
C SER A 463 8.05 7.36 -0.22
N PHE A 464 9.07 6.81 0.46
CA PHE A 464 10.37 6.52 -0.15
C PHE A 464 10.70 5.04 -0.28
N ALA A 465 10.33 4.20 0.70
CA ALA A 465 10.79 2.81 0.76
C ALA A 465 10.22 1.92 -0.36
N GLY A 466 8.98 2.14 -0.79
CA GLY A 466 8.36 1.35 -1.87
C GLY A 466 8.16 2.13 -3.18
N SER A 467 8.74 3.32 -3.34
CA SER A 467 8.63 4.07 -4.59
C SER A 467 9.79 3.76 -5.54
N ILE A 468 10.97 4.37 -5.31
CA ILE A 468 12.14 4.24 -6.19
C ILE A 468 12.63 2.78 -6.30
N PRO A 469 12.76 2.02 -5.20
CA PRO A 469 13.24 0.65 -5.27
C PRO A 469 12.39 -0.26 -6.15
N LEU A 470 11.06 -0.17 -6.06
CA LEU A 470 10.16 -1.03 -6.84
C LEU A 470 10.31 -0.79 -8.34
N LEU A 471 10.41 0.46 -8.77
CA LEU A 471 10.62 0.80 -10.19
C LEU A 471 11.95 0.26 -10.72
N VAL A 472 13.04 0.37 -9.93
CA VAL A 472 14.36 -0.16 -10.31
C VAL A 472 14.33 -1.68 -10.42
N ILE A 473 13.75 -2.36 -9.42
CA ILE A 473 13.65 -3.81 -9.41
C ILE A 473 12.81 -4.28 -10.61
N ALA A 474 11.60 -3.75 -10.79
CA ALA A 474 10.70 -4.13 -11.88
C ALA A 474 11.33 -3.94 -13.26
N PHE A 475 12.07 -2.84 -13.47
CA PHE A 475 12.83 -2.63 -14.69
C PHE A 475 13.88 -3.73 -14.90
N CYS A 476 14.66 -4.04 -13.85
CA CYS A 476 15.67 -5.08 -13.91
C CYS A 476 15.08 -6.48 -14.14
N GLU A 477 13.92 -6.81 -13.56
CA GLU A 477 13.23 -8.09 -13.75
C GLU A 477 12.81 -8.30 -15.20
N MET A 478 12.22 -7.28 -15.84
CA MET A 478 11.86 -7.34 -17.25
C MET A 478 13.09 -7.52 -18.14
N ILE A 479 14.14 -6.72 -17.92
CA ILE A 479 15.37 -6.81 -18.71
C ILE A 479 16.03 -8.19 -18.53
N ALA A 480 16.04 -8.70 -17.30
CA ALA A 480 16.58 -10.02 -16.98
C ALA A 480 15.87 -11.15 -17.73
N VAL A 481 14.54 -11.16 -17.77
CA VAL A 481 13.80 -12.24 -18.43
C VAL A 481 13.81 -12.07 -19.95
N VAL A 482 13.57 -10.87 -20.47
CA VAL A 482 13.39 -10.67 -21.91
C VAL A 482 14.72 -10.72 -22.66
N TYR A 483 15.77 -10.08 -22.13
CA TYR A 483 17.04 -9.88 -22.83
C TYR A 483 18.15 -10.82 -22.35
N ILE A 484 18.24 -11.13 -21.04
CA ILE A 484 19.32 -11.99 -20.51
C ILE A 484 18.94 -13.46 -20.58
N TYR A 485 17.76 -13.84 -20.09
CA TYR A 485 17.25 -15.21 -20.20
C TYR A 485 16.84 -15.55 -21.65
N GLY A 486 16.32 -14.54 -22.35
CA GLY A 486 15.95 -14.60 -23.76
C GLY A 486 14.47 -14.95 -23.94
N ILE A 487 13.73 -14.03 -24.57
CA ILE A 487 12.29 -14.16 -24.81
C ILE A 487 11.91 -15.42 -25.60
N ASP A 488 12.73 -15.89 -26.54
CA ASP A 488 12.42 -17.10 -27.32
C ASP A 488 12.55 -18.38 -26.48
N ARG A 489 13.44 -18.38 -25.48
CA ARG A 489 13.53 -19.46 -24.49
C ARG A 489 12.30 -19.42 -23.59
N PHE A 490 11.98 -18.24 -23.07
CA PHE A 490 10.81 -18.04 -22.22
C PHE A 490 9.50 -18.46 -22.91
N ASN A 491 9.35 -18.17 -24.20
CA ASN A 491 8.18 -18.61 -24.98
C ASN A 491 8.05 -20.13 -25.06
N LYS A 492 9.16 -20.86 -25.20
CA LYS A 492 9.17 -22.34 -25.20
C LYS A 492 8.84 -22.89 -23.81
N ASP A 493 9.33 -22.24 -22.76
CA ASP A 493 9.02 -22.65 -21.39
C ASP A 493 7.54 -22.42 -21.05
N ILE A 494 6.95 -21.31 -21.52
CA ILE A 494 5.49 -21.09 -21.39
C ILE A 494 4.72 -22.14 -22.20
N GLU A 495 5.09 -22.37 -23.46
CA GLU A 495 4.46 -23.40 -24.30
C GLU A 495 4.50 -24.78 -23.66
N PHE A 496 5.59 -25.12 -22.96
CA PHE A 496 5.69 -26.35 -22.18
C PHE A 496 4.78 -26.38 -20.95
N MET A 497 4.58 -25.24 -20.27
CA MET A 497 3.73 -25.15 -19.07
C MET A 497 2.23 -25.15 -19.42
N ILE A 498 1.80 -24.31 -20.35
CA ILE A 498 0.37 -24.07 -20.65
C ILE A 498 -0.13 -24.70 -21.95
N GLY A 499 0.77 -25.19 -22.82
CA GLY A 499 0.44 -25.88 -24.07
C GLY A 499 0.33 -24.98 -25.32
N HIS A 500 0.49 -23.67 -25.19
CA HIS A 500 0.53 -22.74 -26.32
C HIS A 500 1.51 -21.58 -26.07
N LYS A 501 1.93 -20.91 -27.14
CA LYS A 501 2.78 -19.72 -27.03
C LYS A 501 1.98 -18.49 -26.62
N PRO A 502 2.60 -17.50 -25.97
CA PRO A 502 1.96 -16.22 -25.68
C PRO A 502 1.59 -15.47 -26.96
N ASN A 503 0.42 -14.85 -26.96
CA ASN A 503 -0.10 -13.98 -28.03
C ASN A 503 0.79 -12.76 -28.32
N LEU A 504 0.50 -12.08 -29.44
CA LEU A 504 1.22 -10.87 -29.88
C LEU A 504 1.21 -9.76 -28.82
N PHE A 505 0.10 -9.61 -28.09
CA PHE A 505 -0.01 -8.64 -26.99
C PHE A 505 1.14 -8.80 -25.99
N TRP A 506 1.35 -10.01 -25.46
CA TRP A 506 2.41 -10.33 -24.51
C TRP A 506 3.81 -10.08 -25.09
N GLN A 507 4.02 -10.42 -26.36
CA GLN A 507 5.32 -10.19 -27.02
C GLN A 507 5.64 -8.70 -27.13
N VAL A 508 4.65 -7.88 -27.50
CA VAL A 508 4.85 -6.43 -27.66
C VAL A 508 5.03 -5.74 -26.31
N THR A 509 4.23 -6.13 -25.30
CA THR A 509 4.32 -5.54 -23.97
C THR A 509 5.64 -5.85 -23.28
N TRP A 510 6.05 -7.12 -23.24
CA TRP A 510 7.32 -7.51 -22.61
C TRP A 510 8.55 -6.95 -23.33
N ARG A 511 8.56 -6.90 -24.66
CA ARG A 511 9.76 -6.47 -25.41
C ARG A 511 9.96 -4.96 -25.39
N PHE A 512 8.88 -4.19 -25.52
CA PHE A 512 8.97 -2.75 -25.81
C PHE A 512 8.14 -1.88 -24.88
N VAL A 513 6.84 -2.17 -24.71
CA VAL A 513 5.92 -1.22 -24.06
C VAL A 513 6.18 -1.11 -22.56
N SER A 514 6.15 -2.22 -21.81
CA SER A 514 6.30 -2.19 -20.36
C SER A 514 7.69 -1.70 -19.92
N PRO A 515 8.82 -2.15 -20.53
CA PRO A 515 10.14 -1.59 -20.21
C PRO A 515 10.27 -0.09 -20.47
N LEU A 516 9.66 0.41 -21.54
CA LEU A 516 9.67 1.84 -21.86
C LEU A 516 8.85 2.65 -20.87
N ILE A 517 7.65 2.17 -20.50
CA ILE A 517 6.79 2.82 -19.51
C ILE A 517 7.51 2.92 -18.17
N VAL A 518 8.06 1.81 -17.66
CA VAL A 518 8.80 1.81 -16.38
C VAL A 518 9.97 2.78 -16.42
N LEU A 519 10.72 2.82 -17.53
CA LEU A 519 11.85 3.75 -17.68
C LEU A 519 11.38 5.21 -17.67
N VAL A 520 10.29 5.53 -18.36
CA VAL A 520 9.72 6.90 -18.38
C VAL A 520 9.24 7.30 -16.99
N ILE A 521 8.52 6.43 -16.28
CA ILE A 521 8.05 6.70 -14.91
C ILE A 521 9.24 6.89 -13.97
N PHE A 522 10.26 6.03 -14.07
CA PHE A 522 11.47 6.16 -13.27
C PHE A 522 12.20 7.49 -13.48
N VAL A 523 12.43 7.89 -14.74
CA VAL A 523 13.10 9.16 -15.06
C VAL A 523 12.27 10.34 -14.56
N PHE A 524 10.96 10.32 -14.81
CA PHE A 524 10.07 11.41 -14.40
C PHE A 524 9.95 11.51 -12.87
N TYR A 525 9.91 10.37 -12.17
CA TYR A 525 9.92 10.32 -10.71
C TYR A 525 11.22 10.88 -10.13
N PHE A 526 12.36 10.48 -10.69
CA PHE A 526 13.66 10.98 -10.27
C PHE A 526 13.78 12.49 -10.47
N VAL A 527 13.40 13.01 -11.64
CA VAL A 527 13.43 14.45 -11.94
C VAL A 527 12.52 15.25 -10.99
N THR A 528 11.29 14.77 -10.79
CA THR A 528 10.31 15.48 -9.94
C THR A 528 10.77 15.52 -8.49
N LYS A 529 11.20 14.38 -7.93
CA LYS A 529 11.61 14.29 -6.52
C LYS A 529 12.93 14.98 -6.21
N VAL A 530 13.88 15.00 -7.14
CA VAL A 530 15.15 15.72 -6.95
C VAL A 530 14.95 17.24 -7.05
N SER A 531 13.95 17.71 -7.79
CA SER A 531 13.70 19.14 -7.99
C SER A 531 12.84 19.78 -6.89
N SER A 532 12.10 19.00 -6.11
CA SER A 532 11.19 19.48 -5.06
C SER A 532 11.81 19.39 -3.67
N ASN A 533 11.59 20.41 -2.82
CA ASN A 533 11.89 20.31 -1.39
C ASN A 533 10.98 19.27 -0.73
N VAL A 534 11.54 18.44 0.14
CA VAL A 534 10.78 17.40 0.85
C VAL A 534 10.14 18.00 2.10
N THR A 535 8.81 18.09 2.10
CA THR A 535 8.00 18.60 3.22
C THR A 535 7.19 17.48 3.88
N TYR A 536 6.78 17.72 5.12
CA TYR A 536 5.83 16.87 5.85
C TYR A 536 4.79 17.72 6.57
N ILE A 537 3.69 17.07 6.94
CA ILE A 537 2.55 17.70 7.58
C ILE A 537 2.62 17.41 9.08
N ALA A 538 2.59 18.46 9.91
CA ALA A 538 2.75 18.40 11.35
C ALA A 538 1.51 18.91 12.11
N TRP A 539 1.22 18.25 13.24
CA TRP A 539 0.19 18.68 14.17
C TRP A 539 0.79 19.57 15.25
N ASN A 540 0.61 20.88 15.11
CA ASN A 540 1.12 21.88 16.03
C ASN A 540 -0.04 22.67 16.67
N PRO A 541 -0.43 22.37 17.92
CA PRO A 541 -1.51 23.08 18.61
C PRO A 541 -1.23 24.56 18.87
N SER A 542 0.04 24.97 18.79
CA SER A 542 0.48 26.34 19.05
C SER A 542 0.58 27.19 17.78
N SER A 543 0.27 26.63 16.60
CA SER A 543 0.30 27.42 15.36
C SER A 543 -0.83 28.47 15.35
N GLU A 544 -0.56 29.60 14.70
CA GLU A 544 -1.54 30.68 14.54
C GLU A 544 -2.76 30.23 13.73
N ASP A 545 -2.54 29.40 12.70
CA ASP A 545 -3.56 28.90 11.77
C ASP A 545 -4.25 27.58 12.21
N PHE A 546 -4.06 27.13 13.45
CA PHE A 546 -4.70 25.92 13.95
C PHE A 546 -6.24 26.05 13.91
N PRO A 547 -6.98 25.08 13.32
CA PRO A 547 -6.67 23.64 13.20
C PRO A 547 -6.04 23.17 11.88
N THR A 548 -5.63 24.07 11.00
CA THR A 548 -4.96 23.65 9.76
C THR A 548 -3.59 23.04 10.07
N LEU A 549 -3.27 21.94 9.38
CA LEU A 549 -2.01 21.24 9.60
C LEU A 549 -0.84 22.05 9.03
N GLU A 550 0.23 22.19 9.80
CA GLU A 550 1.40 22.98 9.42
C GLU A 550 2.29 22.18 8.47
N VAL A 551 2.76 22.79 7.38
CA VAL A 551 3.69 22.16 6.44
C VAL A 551 5.12 22.54 6.82
N LEU A 552 5.90 21.57 7.29
CA LEU A 552 7.28 21.75 7.71
C LEU A 552 8.26 21.10 6.73
N GLU A 553 9.46 21.65 6.61
CA GLU A 553 10.55 21.03 5.84
C GLU A 553 11.27 19.96 6.66
N TYR A 554 11.65 18.85 6.02
CA TYR A 554 12.45 17.83 6.69
C TYR A 554 13.86 18.34 7.03
N PRO A 555 14.40 18.03 8.23
CA PRO A 555 15.78 18.34 8.59
C PRO A 555 16.80 17.69 7.65
N ALA A 556 17.97 18.32 7.47
CA ALA A 556 18.99 17.84 6.53
C ALA A 556 19.51 16.40 6.80
N TRP A 557 19.49 15.93 8.05
CA TRP A 557 19.91 14.56 8.38
C TRP A 557 18.96 13.49 7.83
N ILE A 558 17.71 13.84 7.49
CA ILE A 558 16.71 12.93 6.90
C ILE A 558 17.15 12.47 5.51
N TYR A 559 17.91 13.27 4.76
CA TYR A 559 18.43 12.85 3.45
C TYR A 559 19.31 11.60 3.55
N VAL A 560 20.05 11.42 4.66
CA VAL A 560 20.81 10.20 4.92
C VAL A 560 19.88 9.00 5.11
N ILE A 561 18.77 9.19 5.82
CA ILE A 561 17.75 8.14 6.00
C ILE A 561 17.08 7.80 4.66
N ILE A 562 16.71 8.81 3.86
CA ILE A 562 16.12 8.59 2.53
C ILE A 562 17.09 7.77 1.65
N PHE A 563 18.39 8.07 1.70
CA PHE A 563 19.40 7.30 0.98
C PHE A 563 19.48 5.84 1.47
N ILE A 564 19.34 5.60 2.78
CA ILE A 564 19.29 4.24 3.34
C ILE A 564 18.03 3.50 2.85
N LEU A 565 16.87 4.16 2.86
CA LEU A 565 15.59 3.54 2.53
C LEU A 565 15.40 3.28 1.04
N ALA A 566 15.76 4.23 0.18
CA ALA A 566 15.54 4.15 -1.26
C ALA A 566 16.82 3.87 -2.05
N GLY A 567 17.96 4.44 -1.62
CA GLY A 567 19.24 4.32 -2.30
C GLY A 567 19.85 2.93 -2.16
N ILE A 568 19.94 2.38 -0.94
CA ILE A 568 20.55 1.06 -0.72
C ILE A 568 19.82 -0.04 -1.51
N PRO A 569 18.49 -0.21 -1.43
CA PRO A 569 17.81 -1.25 -2.22
C PRO A 569 18.02 -1.10 -3.74
N GLY A 570 18.02 0.13 -4.26
CA GLY A 570 18.29 0.39 -5.68
C GLY A 570 19.73 0.08 -6.09
N LEU A 571 20.72 0.40 -5.24
CA LEU A 571 22.15 0.22 -5.52
C LEU A 571 22.64 -1.22 -5.28
N VAL A 572 21.88 -2.05 -4.56
CA VAL A 572 22.22 -3.48 -4.34
C VAL A 572 22.25 -4.25 -5.67
N VAL A 573 21.41 -3.91 -6.64
CA VAL A 573 21.40 -4.55 -7.97
C VAL A 573 22.74 -4.38 -8.68
N PRO A 574 23.22 -3.15 -8.99
CA PRO A 574 24.54 -2.97 -9.60
C PRO A 574 25.70 -3.35 -8.67
N GLY A 575 25.57 -3.13 -7.35
CA GLY A 575 26.62 -3.43 -6.37
C GLY A 575 26.97 -4.92 -6.31
N THR A 576 25.96 -5.80 -6.32
CA THR A 576 26.18 -7.26 -6.34
C THR A 576 26.73 -7.74 -7.68
N ALA A 577 26.30 -7.15 -8.79
CA ALA A 577 26.85 -7.43 -10.11
C ALA A 577 28.34 -7.07 -10.17
N LEU A 578 28.71 -5.88 -9.69
CA LEU A 578 30.10 -5.42 -9.62
C LEU A 578 30.93 -6.31 -8.69
N PHE A 579 30.42 -6.65 -7.50
CA PHE A 579 31.11 -7.53 -6.56
C PHE A 579 31.41 -8.90 -7.17
N LYS A 580 30.44 -9.50 -7.87
CA LYS A 580 30.65 -10.79 -8.56
C LYS A 580 31.62 -10.67 -9.74
N LEU A 581 31.59 -9.55 -10.46
CA LEU A 581 32.52 -9.29 -11.57
C LEU A 581 33.96 -9.17 -11.05
N ILE A 582 34.17 -8.38 -10.00
CA ILE A 582 35.47 -8.22 -9.34
C ILE A 582 35.94 -9.58 -8.79
N ARG A 583 35.06 -10.33 -8.11
CA ARG A 583 35.41 -11.65 -7.58
C ARG A 583 35.84 -12.59 -8.71
N ARG A 584 35.16 -12.58 -9.85
CA ARG A 584 35.57 -13.36 -11.02
C ARG A 584 36.94 -12.90 -11.53
N CYS A 585 37.13 -11.60 -11.76
CA CYS A 585 38.41 -11.06 -12.24
C CYS A 585 39.59 -11.30 -11.27
N CYS A 586 39.34 -11.29 -9.96
CA CYS A 586 40.36 -11.53 -8.93
C CYS A 586 40.64 -13.02 -8.71
N CYS A 587 39.63 -13.89 -8.83
CA CYS A 587 39.79 -15.34 -8.64
C CYS A 587 40.22 -16.09 -9.92
N ASP A 588 39.94 -15.56 -11.12
CA ASP A 588 40.38 -16.16 -12.40
C ASP A 588 41.89 -16.01 -12.68
N LYS A 589 42.68 -15.40 -11.78
CA LYS A 589 44.14 -15.50 -11.87
C LYS A 589 44.71 -16.85 -11.43
N ASN A 590 43.90 -17.75 -10.84
CA ASN A 590 44.41 -19.02 -10.27
C ASN A 590 43.73 -20.31 -10.73
N VAL A 591 42.91 -20.34 -11.79
CA VAL A 591 42.34 -21.60 -12.29
C VAL A 591 42.33 -21.68 -13.81
N TYR A 592 43.46 -22.05 -14.39
CA TYR A 592 43.45 -22.81 -15.64
C TYR A 592 42.97 -24.23 -15.32
N GLY A 593 41.82 -24.62 -15.86
CA GLY A 593 41.35 -26.01 -15.85
C GLY A 593 40.17 -26.27 -14.91
N ALA A 594 38.97 -25.91 -15.34
CA ALA A 594 37.76 -26.64 -14.95
C ALA A 594 36.79 -26.57 -16.14
N GLU A 595 36.71 -27.66 -16.90
CA GLU A 595 35.67 -27.89 -17.88
C GLU A 595 34.30 -27.74 -17.24
N VAL A 596 33.44 -26.95 -17.89
CA VAL A 596 32.03 -26.79 -17.52
C VAL A 596 31.28 -27.96 -18.12
N ASP A 597 31.14 -29.05 -17.36
CA ASP A 597 30.27 -30.18 -17.70
C ASP A 597 28.80 -29.78 -17.49
N THR A 598 28.17 -29.23 -18.53
CA THR A 598 26.71 -29.19 -18.63
C THR A 598 26.20 -30.54 -19.12
N VAL A 599 25.65 -31.34 -18.21
CA VAL A 599 24.81 -32.51 -18.56
C VAL A 599 23.48 -32.01 -19.12
N SER A 600 23.47 -31.58 -20.39
CA SER A 600 22.31 -31.61 -21.29
C SER A 600 22.71 -31.26 -22.72
N ALA A 601 23.52 -32.11 -23.36
CA ALA A 601 23.69 -32.14 -24.81
C ALA A 601 24.31 -33.46 -25.26
N LYS A 602 23.60 -34.59 -25.10
CA LYS A 602 23.80 -35.71 -26.03
C LYS A 602 22.93 -35.46 -27.27
N VAL A 603 23.43 -34.62 -28.16
CA VAL A 603 23.05 -34.64 -29.57
C VAL A 603 24.33 -34.99 -30.32
N GLN A 604 24.39 -36.24 -30.81
CA GLN A 604 25.42 -36.68 -31.73
C GLN A 604 25.34 -35.81 -32.99
N MET A 605 26.31 -34.91 -33.18
CA MET A 605 26.61 -34.41 -34.51
C MET A 605 27.48 -35.44 -35.23
N PHE A 606 26.83 -36.30 -36.01
CA PHE A 606 27.45 -36.82 -37.22
C PHE A 606 27.60 -35.65 -38.19
N THR A 607 28.84 -35.31 -38.60
CA THR A 607 29.22 -35.17 -40.02
C THR A 607 30.70 -34.79 -40.20
N THR A 608 31.42 -35.72 -40.84
CA THR A 608 32.44 -35.55 -41.90
C THR A 608 33.77 -34.84 -41.61
N LYS A 609 34.82 -35.67 -41.46
CA LYS A 609 36.17 -35.39 -41.97
C LYS A 609 36.11 -35.27 -43.49
N MET A 610 36.74 -34.23 -44.05
CA MET A 610 37.39 -34.33 -45.36
C MET A 610 38.84 -33.91 -45.20
N SER A 611 39.66 -34.68 -45.91
CA SER A 611 41.11 -34.58 -46.14
C SER A 611 41.62 -33.18 -46.42
#